data_AF-A0A2R5GLY1-F1
#
_entry.id   AF-A0A2R5GLY1-F1
#
_cell.length_a   1.000
_cell.length_b   1.000
_cell.length_c   1.000
_cell.angle_alpha   90.00
_cell.angle_beta   90.00
_cell.angle_gamma   90.00
#
_symmetry.space_group_name_H-M   'P 1'
#
loop_
_entity.id
_entity.type
_entity.pdbx_description
1 polymer ?
#
loop_
_entity_poly.entity_id
_entity_poly.type
_entity_poly.pdbx_seq_one_letter_code
_entity_poly.pdbx_strand_id
1 'polypeptide(L)'
;MLASEPAANERKREQLKSMQIQLPQEGGMEDCKSLASKQDLHFDWDKAHLQLWNTFTHYAIHGDALQPNRLRAYEFTKFARDCGILNDAGNEPAAGSEASLLRVADINVLISAEVGKRSGSSKQTAAQSTKMHGSRRMTFQAFLNVVLKIALRLFPDASSAETALRLFVQSRLWRAQHRDPLRIAFVLQDAEVRKLLMRFESALRPIFHFYASAAEREVDQSSGNGKSCPKSPTGSFRTIAGTGNRMRDELSYQSFIELAKDFGLGASALLSMQSLGEAFLASIDYHAYHDKVPKMLYEEYIEALVRCALTIGRVAHEGATLADKLKHLLLIMWKAMTKRNQVASAVENHFVRTTYAADLLEGVRIFNIRFSELWAADGHRDYLSPLPDEVPDAFDLVQRLRTASAAAHPRLY
;
A
#
# COMPACT_ATOMS: atom_id res chain seq x y z
N MET A 1 46.44 38.91 10.53
CA MET A 1 46.81 37.78 9.64
C MET A 1 45.54 37.02 9.25
N LEU A 2 44.78 37.55 8.29
CA LEU A 2 43.59 36.88 7.74
C LEU A 2 43.62 37.05 6.22
N ALA A 3 44.16 36.05 5.55
CA ALA A 3 44.07 35.89 4.11
C ALA A 3 44.29 34.41 3.77
N SER A 4 43.22 33.66 3.51
CA SER A 4 43.16 32.56 2.52
C SER A 4 41.89 31.70 2.68
N GLU A 5 40.74 32.17 2.20
CA GLU A 5 39.57 31.29 1.95
C GLU A 5 38.94 31.38 0.54
N PRO A 6 39.53 32.00 -0.52
CA PRO A 6 38.92 31.90 -1.85
C PRO A 6 39.22 30.56 -2.57
N ALA A 7 40.34 29.90 -2.27
CA ALA A 7 40.79 28.71 -3.02
C ALA A 7 39.99 27.42 -2.72
N ALA A 8 39.35 27.33 -1.54
CA ALA A 8 38.55 26.15 -1.17
C ALA A 8 37.17 26.14 -1.88
N ASN A 9 36.62 27.33 -2.16
CA ASN A 9 35.34 27.45 -2.85
C ASN A 9 35.45 27.20 -4.36
N GLU A 10 36.61 27.47 -4.96
CA GLU A 10 36.84 27.24 -6.39
C GLU A 10 36.95 25.74 -6.70
N ARG A 11 37.62 24.96 -5.83
CA ARG A 11 37.67 23.49 -5.93
C ARG A 11 36.32 22.81 -5.75
N LYS A 12 35.45 23.33 -4.87
CA LYS A 12 34.06 22.83 -4.74
C LYS A 12 33.21 23.15 -5.97
N ARG A 13 33.45 24.27 -6.65
CA ARG A 13 32.77 24.63 -7.91
C ARG A 13 33.21 23.76 -9.09
N GLU A 14 34.48 23.38 -9.16
CA GLU A 14 34.97 22.45 -10.18
C GLU A 14 34.50 21.01 -9.94
N GLN A 15 34.45 20.56 -8.69
CA GLN A 15 33.86 19.25 -8.37
C GLN A 15 32.35 19.18 -8.69
N LEU A 16 31.59 20.26 -8.46
CA LEU A 16 30.18 20.30 -8.85
C LEU A 16 29.98 20.29 -10.38
N LYS A 17 30.90 20.87 -11.16
CA LYS A 17 30.88 20.77 -12.63
C LYS A 17 31.21 19.37 -13.13
N SER A 18 32.05 18.62 -12.41
CA SER A 18 32.38 17.23 -12.76
C SER A 18 31.31 16.20 -12.38
N MET A 19 30.39 16.55 -11.48
CA MET A 19 29.26 15.69 -11.06
C MET A 19 27.95 15.98 -11.82
N GLN A 20 27.98 16.84 -12.84
CA GLN A 20 26.87 16.99 -13.77
C GLN A 20 26.85 15.75 -14.67
N ILE A 21 26.10 14.75 -14.21
CA ILE A 21 25.66 13.57 -14.95
C ILE A 21 25.23 14.04 -16.34
N GLN A 22 25.92 13.54 -17.35
CA GLN A 22 25.55 13.70 -18.75
C GLN A 22 24.12 13.18 -18.92
N LEU A 23 23.15 14.09 -18.94
CA LEU A 23 21.86 13.84 -19.57
C LEU A 23 22.13 13.48 -21.03
N PRO A 24 21.54 12.40 -21.57
CA PRO A 24 21.73 12.04 -22.96
C PRO A 24 21.28 13.23 -23.80
N GLN A 25 22.19 13.77 -24.60
CA GLN A 25 21.83 14.69 -25.66
C GLN A 25 20.84 13.99 -26.59
N GLU A 26 19.86 14.75 -27.07
CA GLU A 26 18.88 14.38 -28.07
C GLU A 26 19.59 13.80 -29.30
N GLY A 27 19.77 12.48 -29.30
CA GLY A 27 20.14 11.70 -30.45
C GLY A 27 18.91 11.59 -31.35
N GLY A 28 19.09 12.00 -32.61
CA GLY A 28 18.07 12.01 -33.62
C GLY A 28 17.28 10.70 -33.68
N MET A 29 16.03 10.89 -34.07
CA MET A 29 15.03 9.92 -34.50
C MET A 29 15.63 8.86 -35.44
N GLU A 30 16.36 7.89 -34.89
CA GLU A 30 16.72 6.65 -35.57
C GLU A 30 15.49 5.74 -35.56
N ASP A 31 15.03 5.44 -36.77
CA ASP A 31 13.97 4.52 -37.14
C ASP A 31 13.55 3.52 -36.06
N CYS A 32 12.31 3.66 -35.56
CA CYS A 32 11.61 2.68 -34.71
C CYS A 32 11.58 1.24 -35.30
N LYS A 33 11.97 1.06 -36.58
CA LYS A 33 12.10 -0.24 -37.23
C LYS A 33 13.40 -0.98 -36.90
N SER A 34 14.47 -0.29 -36.49
CA SER A 34 15.78 -0.94 -36.24
C SER A 34 15.89 -1.56 -34.84
N LEU A 35 15.22 -0.97 -33.84
CA LEU A 35 15.10 -1.50 -32.46
C LEU A 35 14.30 -2.81 -32.37
N ALA A 36 13.42 -3.07 -33.34
CA ALA A 36 12.64 -4.30 -33.39
C ALA A 36 13.48 -5.55 -33.72
N SER A 37 14.66 -5.39 -34.35
CA SER A 37 15.42 -6.51 -34.92
C SER A 37 16.52 -7.10 -34.03
N LYS A 38 16.83 -6.48 -32.88
CA LYS A 38 17.91 -6.93 -31.98
C LYS A 38 17.50 -7.08 -30.51
N GLN A 39 16.22 -6.88 -30.18
CA GLN A 39 15.65 -7.13 -28.84
C GLN A 39 14.44 -8.08 -28.93
N ASP A 40 14.67 -9.28 -29.44
CA ASP A 40 13.89 -10.47 -29.03
C ASP A 40 14.47 -11.04 -27.73
N LEU A 41 14.82 -10.15 -26.80
CA LEU A 41 14.86 -10.45 -25.38
C LEU A 41 13.41 -10.71 -24.99
N HIS A 42 13.12 -11.98 -24.69
CA HIS A 42 11.84 -12.49 -24.19
C HIS A 42 11.12 -11.43 -23.35
N PHE A 43 10.05 -10.84 -23.89
CA PHE A 43 9.27 -9.84 -23.15
C PHE A 43 8.60 -10.55 -21.98
N ASP A 44 9.02 -10.20 -20.77
CA ASP A 44 8.52 -10.80 -19.54
C ASP A 44 7.12 -10.25 -19.22
N TRP A 45 6.10 -10.98 -19.70
CA TRP A 45 4.70 -10.65 -19.47
C TRP A 45 4.32 -10.70 -18.00
N ASP A 46 4.95 -11.53 -17.18
CA ASP A 46 4.65 -11.61 -15.74
C ASP A 46 5.12 -10.33 -15.04
N LYS A 47 6.32 -9.86 -15.37
CA LYS A 47 6.82 -8.57 -14.87
C LYS A 47 5.99 -7.39 -15.35
N ALA A 48 5.60 -7.37 -16.63
CA ALA A 48 4.75 -6.32 -17.20
C ALA A 48 3.36 -6.31 -16.53
N HIS A 49 2.79 -7.48 -16.29
CA HIS A 49 1.51 -7.64 -15.62
C HIS A 49 1.57 -7.19 -14.16
N LEU A 50 2.63 -7.55 -13.43
CA LEU A 50 2.87 -7.06 -12.06
C LEU A 50 3.03 -5.53 -12.03
N GLN A 51 3.73 -4.94 -13.01
CA GLN A 51 3.86 -3.48 -13.10
C GLN A 51 2.51 -2.81 -13.35
N LEU A 52 1.68 -3.36 -14.23
CA LEU A 52 0.32 -2.88 -14.47
C LEU A 52 -0.55 -3.01 -13.22
N TRP A 53 -0.42 -4.11 -12.46
CA TRP A 53 -1.10 -4.30 -11.19
C TRP A 53 -0.69 -3.27 -10.14
N ASN A 54 0.62 -3.04 -9.97
CA ASN A 54 1.15 -2.04 -9.05
C ASN A 54 0.73 -0.62 -9.43
N THR A 55 0.62 -0.34 -10.73
CA THR A 55 0.09 0.93 -11.25
C THR A 55 -1.41 1.04 -10.94
N PHE A 56 -2.22 0.04 -11.28
CA PHE A 56 -3.66 0.04 -11.01
C PHE A 56 -3.96 0.24 -9.51
N THR A 57 -3.30 -0.54 -8.66
CA THR A 57 -3.53 -0.49 -7.21
C THR A 57 -3.02 0.79 -6.58
N HIS A 58 -1.97 1.42 -7.14
CA HIS A 58 -1.53 2.77 -6.76
C HIS A 58 -2.70 3.77 -6.86
N TYR A 59 -3.24 3.95 -8.07
CA TYR A 59 -4.31 4.91 -8.29
C TYR A 59 -5.62 4.51 -7.58
N ALA A 60 -5.89 3.22 -7.42
CA ALA A 60 -7.07 2.74 -6.69
C ALA A 60 -7.03 3.16 -5.22
N ILE A 61 -5.92 2.91 -4.52
CA ILE A 61 -5.77 3.29 -3.09
C ILE A 61 -5.76 4.81 -2.91
N HIS A 62 -5.09 5.54 -3.81
CA HIS A 62 -5.02 7.00 -3.73
C HIS A 62 -6.39 7.65 -3.95
N GLY A 63 -7.26 7.03 -4.74
CA GLY A 63 -8.64 7.45 -4.89
C GLY A 63 -9.52 7.04 -3.70
N ASP A 64 -9.56 5.75 -3.40
CA ASP A 64 -10.41 5.15 -2.37
C ASP A 64 -9.69 4.01 -1.67
N ALA A 65 -9.04 4.33 -0.55
CA ALA A 65 -8.25 3.38 0.23
C ALA A 65 -9.09 2.24 0.82
N LEU A 66 -10.42 2.29 0.81
CA LEU A 66 -11.25 1.17 1.27
C LEU A 66 -11.46 0.12 0.18
N GLN A 67 -11.20 0.44 -1.09
CA GLN A 67 -11.46 -0.46 -2.22
C GLN A 67 -10.30 -0.53 -3.21
N PRO A 68 -9.17 -1.18 -2.86
CA PRO A 68 -7.98 -1.26 -3.71
C PRO A 68 -8.20 -2.03 -5.01
N ASN A 69 -9.26 -2.83 -5.11
CA ASN A 69 -9.64 -3.57 -6.31
C ASN A 69 -10.55 -2.77 -7.26
N ARG A 70 -10.83 -1.50 -6.95
CA ARG A 70 -11.79 -0.66 -7.67
C ARG A 70 -11.19 0.70 -7.98
N LEU A 71 -10.93 0.94 -9.25
CA LEU A 71 -10.43 2.22 -9.74
C LEU A 71 -11.60 3.10 -10.22
N ARG A 72 -11.64 4.37 -9.81
CA ARG A 72 -12.64 5.32 -10.30
C ARG A 72 -12.25 5.88 -11.66
N ALA A 73 -13.24 6.31 -12.45
CA ALA A 73 -12.98 6.90 -13.76
C ALA A 73 -12.07 8.15 -13.69
N TYR A 74 -12.25 8.98 -12.66
CA TYR A 74 -11.40 10.16 -12.42
C TYR A 74 -9.93 9.77 -12.20
N GLU A 75 -9.68 8.74 -11.39
CA GLU A 75 -8.33 8.21 -11.13
C GLU A 75 -7.70 7.60 -12.37
N PHE A 76 -8.49 6.94 -13.23
CA PHE A 76 -7.99 6.47 -14.53
C PHE A 76 -7.60 7.63 -15.45
N THR A 77 -8.38 8.71 -15.48
CA THR A 77 -8.04 9.92 -16.25
C THR A 77 -6.72 10.53 -15.74
N LYS A 78 -6.49 10.52 -14.42
CA LYS A 78 -5.21 10.93 -13.83
C LYS A 78 -4.06 10.03 -14.32
N PHE A 79 -4.23 8.71 -14.24
CA PHE A 79 -3.27 7.75 -14.81
C PHE A 79 -2.97 8.02 -16.29
N ALA A 80 -4.01 8.29 -17.09
CA ALA A 80 -3.83 8.55 -18.51
C ALA A 80 -3.09 9.87 -18.78
N ARG A 81 -3.29 10.88 -17.93
CA ARG A 81 -2.52 12.12 -17.96
C ARG A 81 -1.06 11.87 -17.62
N ASP A 82 -0.80 11.15 -16.54
CA ASP A 82 0.56 10.86 -16.06
C ASP A 82 1.35 10.02 -17.10
N CYS A 83 0.66 9.16 -17.86
CA CYS A 83 1.25 8.41 -18.98
C CYS A 83 1.50 9.26 -20.25
N GLY A 84 1.05 10.52 -20.30
CA GLY A 84 1.10 11.36 -21.49
C GLY A 84 0.25 10.83 -22.64
N ILE A 85 -0.92 10.25 -22.32
CA ILE A 85 -1.91 9.74 -23.31
C ILE A 85 -2.89 10.85 -23.71
N LEU A 86 -3.16 11.78 -22.77
CA LEU A 86 -4.12 12.85 -22.94
C LEU A 86 -3.48 14.08 -23.59
N ASN A 87 -4.25 14.74 -24.47
CA ASN A 87 -3.92 16.10 -24.91
C ASN A 87 -4.44 17.10 -23.86
N ASP A 88 -3.56 17.61 -23.00
CA ASP A 88 -3.92 18.61 -21.98
C ASP A 88 -4.08 20.02 -22.58
N ALA A 89 -3.61 20.25 -23.81
CA ALA A 89 -3.83 21.51 -24.51
C ALA A 89 -5.15 21.45 -25.28
N GLY A 90 -6.06 22.39 -25.02
CA GLY A 90 -7.24 22.64 -25.86
C GLY A 90 -6.91 23.10 -27.29
N ASN A 91 -5.66 22.96 -27.72
CA ASN A 91 -5.21 23.22 -29.07
C ASN A 91 -5.37 21.93 -29.89
N GLU A 92 -6.07 22.06 -31.02
CA GLU A 92 -6.07 21.04 -32.07
C GLU A 92 -4.62 20.62 -32.36
N PRO A 93 -4.33 19.32 -32.44
CA PRO A 93 -2.99 18.88 -32.81
C PRO A 93 -2.67 19.45 -34.19
N ALA A 94 -1.60 20.24 -34.28
CA ALA A 94 -1.08 20.70 -35.56
C ALA A 94 -0.86 19.46 -36.44
N ALA A 95 -1.52 19.44 -37.59
CA ALA A 95 -1.46 18.34 -38.54
C ALA A 95 0.02 18.03 -38.86
N GLY A 96 0.53 16.92 -38.32
CA GLY A 96 1.87 16.40 -38.66
C GLY A 96 2.82 16.08 -37.51
N SER A 97 2.51 16.37 -36.24
CA SER A 97 3.40 16.02 -35.12
C SER A 97 2.86 14.89 -34.25
N GLU A 98 3.51 13.72 -34.36
CA GLU A 98 3.58 12.56 -33.47
C GLU A 98 2.38 12.19 -32.57
N ALA A 99 1.79 11.02 -32.88
CA ALA A 99 0.84 10.21 -32.11
C ALA A 99 -0.45 10.94 -31.67
N SER A 100 -1.57 10.59 -32.28
CA SER A 100 -2.92 11.08 -31.94
C SER A 100 -3.24 10.88 -30.45
N LEU A 101 -2.91 11.89 -29.63
CA LEU A 101 -3.27 11.95 -28.22
C LEU A 101 -4.80 11.91 -28.09
N LEU A 102 -5.30 11.18 -27.11
CA LEU A 102 -6.74 10.99 -26.92
C LEU A 102 -7.32 12.17 -26.12
N ARG A 103 -8.57 12.55 -26.42
CA ARG A 103 -9.31 13.50 -25.58
C ARG A 103 -9.87 12.78 -24.35
N VAL A 104 -10.12 13.53 -23.27
CA VAL A 104 -10.76 12.99 -22.05
C VAL A 104 -12.11 12.33 -22.36
N ALA A 105 -12.86 12.88 -23.32
CA ALA A 105 -14.12 12.30 -23.77
C ALA A 105 -13.95 10.90 -24.35
N ASP A 106 -12.89 10.67 -25.14
CA ASP A 106 -12.60 9.37 -25.74
C ASP A 106 -12.32 8.32 -24.67
N ILE A 107 -11.54 8.70 -23.65
CA ILE A 107 -11.23 7.83 -22.50
C ILE A 107 -12.50 7.50 -21.71
N ASN A 108 -13.35 8.49 -21.43
CA ASN A 108 -14.60 8.26 -20.69
C ASN A 108 -15.57 7.34 -21.44
N VAL A 109 -15.60 7.40 -22.77
CA VAL A 109 -16.37 6.46 -23.61
C VAL A 109 -15.81 5.04 -23.47
N LEU A 110 -14.49 4.87 -23.54
CA LEU A 110 -13.85 3.56 -23.37
C LEU A 110 -14.11 2.95 -21.98
N ILE A 111 -13.99 3.76 -20.92
CA ILE A 111 -14.31 3.34 -19.55
C ILE A 111 -15.77 2.94 -19.44
N SER A 112 -16.69 3.77 -19.94
CA SER A 112 -18.13 3.50 -19.87
C SER A 112 -18.51 2.22 -20.61
N ALA A 113 -17.89 1.96 -21.76
CA ALA A 113 -18.10 0.74 -22.52
C ALA A 113 -17.63 -0.51 -21.76
N GLU A 114 -16.50 -0.47 -21.05
CA GLU A 114 -15.99 -1.64 -20.32
C GLU A 114 -16.70 -1.85 -18.97
N VAL A 115 -16.98 -0.78 -18.22
CA VAL A 115 -17.70 -0.88 -16.94
C VAL A 115 -19.16 -1.29 -17.17
N GLY A 116 -19.77 -0.87 -18.30
CA GLY A 116 -21.15 -1.22 -18.66
C GLY A 116 -21.37 -2.68 -19.06
N LYS A 117 -20.38 -3.34 -19.67
CA LYS A 117 -20.49 -4.73 -20.16
C LYS A 117 -20.75 -5.77 -19.06
N ARG A 118 -20.31 -5.52 -17.82
CA ARG A 118 -20.53 -6.45 -16.69
C ARG A 118 -21.91 -6.33 -16.03
N SER A 119 -22.70 -5.29 -16.33
CA SER A 119 -24.03 -5.06 -15.75
C SER A 119 -25.17 -5.72 -16.56
N GLY A 120 -24.86 -6.68 -17.44
CA GLY A 120 -25.78 -7.23 -18.43
C GLY A 120 -26.86 -8.22 -17.93
N SER A 121 -27.00 -8.46 -16.62
CA SER A 121 -27.97 -9.46 -16.10
C SER A 121 -29.12 -8.90 -15.27
N SER A 122 -29.20 -7.59 -15.04
CA SER A 122 -30.36 -6.99 -14.36
C SER A 122 -30.94 -5.86 -15.21
N LYS A 123 -32.12 -6.11 -15.78
CA LYS A 123 -32.99 -5.08 -16.38
C LYS A 123 -33.45 -4.14 -15.26
N GLN A 124 -32.58 -3.25 -14.81
CA GLN A 124 -32.99 -2.11 -13.99
C GLN A 124 -33.40 -0.97 -14.93
N THR A 125 -34.61 -0.49 -14.68
CA THR A 125 -35.31 0.57 -15.43
C THR A 125 -34.51 1.87 -15.45
N ALA A 126 -34.57 2.56 -16.59
CA ALA A 126 -33.78 3.75 -16.93
C ALA A 126 -33.94 4.96 -15.99
N ALA A 127 -34.92 4.93 -15.07
CA ALA A 127 -35.22 6.05 -14.17
C ALA A 127 -34.29 6.17 -12.94
N GLN A 128 -33.46 5.16 -12.62
CA GLN A 128 -32.50 5.23 -11.49
C GLN A 128 -31.06 5.55 -11.91
N SER A 129 -30.79 5.73 -13.21
CA SER A 129 -29.43 5.87 -13.78
C SER A 129 -28.80 7.26 -13.57
N THR A 130 -29.59 8.31 -13.30
CA THR A 130 -29.10 9.70 -13.25
C THR A 130 -28.37 10.07 -11.95
N LYS A 131 -28.50 9.29 -10.87
CA LYS A 131 -27.73 9.47 -9.62
C LYS A 131 -26.48 8.58 -9.49
N MET A 132 -26.27 7.66 -10.42
CA MET A 132 -25.22 6.61 -10.33
C MET A 132 -23.95 6.90 -11.15
N HIS A 133 -23.88 8.05 -11.84
CA HIS A 133 -22.70 8.41 -12.65
C HIS A 133 -21.40 8.59 -11.83
N GLY A 134 -21.50 8.83 -10.51
CA GLY A 134 -20.34 8.91 -9.60
C GLY A 134 -19.81 7.56 -9.09
N SER A 135 -20.47 6.42 -9.39
CA SER A 135 -20.17 5.11 -8.77
C SER A 135 -19.58 4.06 -9.73
N ARG A 136 -19.31 4.44 -10.99
CA ARG A 136 -18.71 3.49 -11.95
C ARG A 136 -17.24 3.24 -11.61
N ARG A 137 -17.01 2.13 -10.92
CA ARG A 137 -15.69 1.63 -10.50
C ARG A 137 -15.25 0.49 -11.42
N MET A 138 -14.06 0.60 -12.00
CA MET A 138 -13.47 -0.44 -12.85
C MET A 138 -12.65 -1.44 -12.02
N THR A 139 -12.74 -2.73 -12.36
CA THR A 139 -11.84 -3.76 -11.82
C THR A 139 -10.53 -3.77 -12.61
N PHE A 140 -9.55 -4.55 -12.15
CA PHE A 140 -8.28 -4.67 -12.84
C PHE A 140 -8.44 -5.24 -14.26
N GLN A 141 -9.31 -6.24 -14.45
CA GLN A 141 -9.62 -6.73 -15.79
C GLN A 141 -10.15 -5.62 -16.72
N ALA A 142 -11.06 -4.78 -16.21
CA ALA A 142 -11.60 -3.68 -16.99
C ALA A 142 -10.52 -2.62 -17.30
N PHE A 143 -9.63 -2.34 -16.34
CA PHE A 143 -8.46 -1.50 -16.54
C PHE A 143 -7.58 -2.02 -17.68
N LEU A 144 -7.20 -3.30 -17.67
CA LEU A 144 -6.38 -3.92 -18.72
C LEU A 144 -7.05 -3.82 -20.10
N ASN A 145 -8.37 -4.09 -20.18
CA ASN A 145 -9.12 -3.96 -21.43
C ASN A 145 -9.11 -2.52 -21.97
N VAL A 146 -9.27 -1.52 -21.10
CA VAL A 146 -9.22 -0.11 -21.50
C VAL A 146 -7.80 0.25 -21.96
N VAL A 147 -6.76 -0.16 -21.24
CA VAL A 147 -5.36 0.05 -21.62
C VAL A 147 -5.07 -0.57 -22.99
N LEU A 148 -5.52 -1.79 -23.25
CA LEU A 148 -5.35 -2.44 -24.55
C LEU A 148 -6.02 -1.65 -25.69
N LYS A 149 -7.23 -1.16 -25.47
CA LYS A 149 -7.93 -0.32 -26.47
C LYS A 149 -7.24 1.02 -26.70
N ILE A 150 -6.64 1.61 -25.67
CA ILE A 150 -5.82 2.81 -25.80
C ILE A 150 -4.55 2.50 -26.59
N ALA A 151 -3.86 1.40 -26.27
CA ALA A 151 -2.65 0.98 -26.96
C ALA A 151 -2.89 0.77 -28.46
N LEU A 152 -4.00 0.10 -28.84
CA LEU A 152 -4.40 -0.08 -30.24
C LEU A 152 -4.69 1.25 -30.97
N ARG A 153 -5.12 2.29 -30.26
CA ARG A 153 -5.34 3.62 -30.86
C ARG A 153 -4.05 4.43 -30.96
N LEU A 154 -3.14 4.28 -30.00
CA LEU A 154 -1.85 4.98 -30.00
C LEU A 154 -0.85 4.37 -30.99
N PHE A 155 -0.95 3.07 -31.26
CA PHE A 155 -0.07 2.32 -32.14
C PHE A 155 -0.87 1.62 -33.25
N PRO A 156 -1.42 2.37 -34.22
CA PRO A 156 -2.23 1.80 -35.30
C PRO A 156 -1.41 0.88 -36.22
N ASP A 157 -0.10 1.10 -36.32
CA ASP A 157 0.82 0.31 -37.15
C ASP A 157 1.27 -1.01 -36.50
N ALA A 158 0.80 -1.30 -35.27
CA ALA A 158 1.16 -2.53 -34.58
C ALA A 158 0.53 -3.76 -35.27
N SER A 159 1.35 -4.78 -35.53
CA SER A 159 0.92 -6.00 -36.23
C SER A 159 -0.06 -6.86 -35.43
N SER A 160 -0.09 -6.72 -34.09
CA SER A 160 -0.99 -7.46 -33.20
C SER A 160 -1.35 -6.64 -31.96
N ALA A 161 -2.44 -7.02 -31.29
CA ALA A 161 -2.86 -6.42 -30.02
C ALA A 161 -1.81 -6.59 -28.92
N GLU A 162 -1.12 -7.73 -28.92
CA GLU A 162 0.02 -8.00 -28.04
C GLU A 162 1.18 -7.02 -28.29
N THR A 163 1.52 -6.79 -29.55
CA THR A 163 2.59 -5.84 -29.94
C THR A 163 2.24 -4.42 -29.50
N ALA A 164 1.00 -3.99 -29.72
CA ALA A 164 0.54 -2.67 -29.28
C ALA A 164 0.64 -2.51 -27.76
N LEU A 165 0.23 -3.52 -26.99
CA LEU A 165 0.30 -3.51 -25.54
C LEU A 165 1.75 -3.52 -25.04
N ARG A 166 2.63 -4.31 -25.65
CA ARG A 166 4.07 -4.31 -25.37
C ARG A 166 4.68 -2.93 -25.59
N LEU A 167 4.39 -2.30 -26.74
CA LEU A 167 4.84 -0.94 -27.04
C LEU A 167 4.33 0.07 -26.02
N PHE A 168 3.07 -0.05 -25.59
CA PHE A 168 2.51 0.80 -24.53
C PHE A 168 3.26 0.67 -23.20
N VAL A 169 3.49 -0.57 -22.75
CA VAL A 169 4.22 -0.85 -21.50
C VAL A 169 5.63 -0.28 -21.55
N GLN A 170 6.34 -0.47 -22.66
CA GLN A 170 7.72 -0.02 -22.82
C GLN A 170 7.85 1.51 -22.97
N SER A 171 6.90 2.17 -23.65
CA SER A 171 7.02 3.59 -24.00
C SER A 171 6.28 4.55 -23.07
N ARG A 172 5.16 4.13 -22.46
CA ARG A 172 4.27 5.02 -21.70
C ARG A 172 4.12 4.65 -20.24
N LEU A 173 4.06 3.36 -19.90
CA LEU A 173 3.74 2.92 -18.53
C LEU A 173 4.76 3.39 -17.49
N TRP A 174 6.05 3.51 -17.85
CA TRP A 174 7.10 3.97 -16.94
C TRP A 174 6.88 5.41 -16.42
N ARG A 175 6.10 6.23 -17.13
CA ARG A 175 5.73 7.59 -16.68
C ARG A 175 4.64 7.57 -15.61
N ALA A 176 3.89 6.49 -15.51
CA ALA A 176 2.84 6.36 -14.51
C ALA A 176 3.45 6.23 -13.11
N GLN A 177 2.82 6.88 -12.14
CA GLN A 177 3.05 6.55 -10.74
C GLN A 177 2.65 5.10 -10.48
N HIS A 178 3.48 4.41 -9.71
CA HIS A 178 3.29 3.01 -9.35
C HIS A 178 3.71 2.81 -7.90
N ARG A 179 3.17 1.75 -7.29
CA ARG A 179 3.61 1.36 -5.95
C ARG A 179 5.06 0.88 -6.00
N ASP A 180 5.87 1.41 -5.07
CA ASP A 180 7.21 0.92 -4.77
C ASP A 180 7.25 0.41 -3.32
N PRO A 181 6.91 -0.87 -3.10
CA PRO A 181 6.81 -1.42 -1.75
C PRO A 181 8.19 -1.44 -1.06
N LEU A 182 8.25 -0.91 0.16
CA LEU A 182 9.46 -0.93 0.98
C LEU A 182 10.01 -2.36 1.11
N ARG A 183 11.27 -2.61 0.77
CA ARG A 183 11.84 -3.96 0.98
C ARG A 183 12.05 -4.19 2.47
N ILE A 184 11.44 -5.24 3.04
CA ILE A 184 11.53 -5.52 4.49
C ILE A 184 12.30 -6.79 4.84
N ALA A 185 12.80 -7.53 3.85
CA ALA A 185 13.50 -8.80 4.07
C ALA A 185 14.66 -8.66 5.07
N PHE A 186 15.43 -7.57 4.97
CA PHE A 186 16.52 -7.29 5.92
C PHE A 186 16.02 -6.96 7.33
N VAL A 187 14.85 -6.33 7.46
CA VAL A 187 14.23 -5.97 8.75
C VAL A 187 13.72 -7.22 9.46
N LEU A 188 13.11 -8.15 8.73
CA LEU A 188 12.66 -9.44 9.28
C LEU A 188 13.84 -10.35 9.69
N GLN A 189 15.03 -10.09 9.13
CA GLN A 189 16.25 -10.79 9.48
C GLN A 189 16.93 -10.23 10.75
N ASP A 190 16.59 -9.02 11.17
CA ASP A 190 17.10 -8.41 12.39
C ASP A 190 16.71 -9.24 13.63
N ALA A 191 17.71 -9.51 14.47
CA ALA A 191 17.56 -10.42 15.62
C ALA A 191 16.59 -9.87 16.68
N GLU A 192 16.63 -8.56 16.93
CA GLU A 192 15.77 -7.91 17.92
C GLU A 192 14.32 -7.83 17.42
N VAL A 193 14.12 -7.50 16.14
CA VAL A 193 12.79 -7.54 15.51
C VAL A 193 12.21 -8.95 15.58
N ARG A 194 12.98 -9.98 15.22
CA ARG A 194 12.51 -11.37 15.27
C ARG A 194 12.15 -11.82 16.69
N LYS A 195 13.01 -11.52 17.67
CA LYS A 195 12.77 -11.82 19.08
C LYS A 195 11.49 -11.13 19.59
N LEU A 196 11.27 -9.89 19.18
CA LEU A 196 10.06 -9.15 19.51
C LEU A 196 8.81 -9.80 18.88
N LEU A 197 8.84 -10.13 17.59
CA LEU A 197 7.74 -10.80 16.91
C LEU A 197 7.41 -12.16 17.53
N MET A 198 8.41 -12.97 17.84
CA MET A 198 8.23 -14.25 18.54
C MET A 198 7.59 -14.07 19.93
N ARG A 199 7.97 -13.02 20.68
CA ARG A 199 7.38 -12.72 21.99
C ARG A 199 5.88 -12.42 21.90
N PHE A 200 5.43 -11.80 20.80
CA PHE A 200 4.03 -11.39 20.60
C PHE A 200 3.22 -12.37 19.74
N GLU A 201 3.83 -13.41 19.17
CA GLU A 201 3.16 -14.34 18.27
C GLU A 201 1.90 -14.97 18.89
N SER A 202 1.98 -15.41 20.15
CA SER A 202 0.84 -16.02 20.86
C SER A 202 -0.30 -15.05 21.14
N ALA A 203 -0.06 -13.74 21.07
CA ALA A 203 -1.08 -12.71 21.21
C ALA A 203 -1.66 -12.28 19.85
N LEU A 204 -0.78 -12.10 18.86
CA LEU A 204 -1.15 -11.60 17.53
C LEU A 204 -1.89 -12.65 16.69
N ARG A 205 -1.55 -13.93 16.84
CA ARG A 205 -2.18 -15.02 16.09
C ARG A 205 -3.68 -15.18 16.40
N PRO A 206 -4.13 -15.24 17.68
CA PRO A 206 -5.56 -15.26 17.98
C PRO A 206 -6.32 -14.02 17.49
N ILE A 207 -5.70 -12.83 17.59
CA ILE A 207 -6.27 -11.59 17.03
C ILE A 207 -6.47 -11.76 15.52
N PHE A 208 -5.46 -12.23 14.80
CA PHE A 208 -5.56 -12.48 13.35
C PHE A 208 -6.69 -13.46 13.01
N HIS A 209 -6.76 -14.62 13.68
CA HIS A 209 -7.79 -15.62 13.40
C HIS A 209 -9.21 -15.09 13.62
N PHE A 210 -9.41 -14.23 14.62
CA PHE A 210 -10.70 -13.59 14.84
C PHE A 210 -11.17 -12.77 13.63
N TYR A 211 -10.29 -11.93 13.06
CA TYR A 211 -10.65 -11.13 11.89
C TYR A 211 -10.68 -11.93 10.58
N ALA A 212 -9.82 -12.96 10.45
CA ALA A 212 -9.84 -13.86 9.30
C ALA A 212 -11.17 -14.63 9.22
N SER A 213 -11.64 -15.17 10.35
CA SER A 213 -12.91 -15.91 10.44
C SER A 213 -14.15 -15.02 10.22
N ALA A 214 -14.11 -13.75 10.61
CA ALA A 214 -15.18 -12.79 10.35
C ALA A 214 -15.39 -12.53 8.84
N ALA A 215 -14.30 -12.55 8.06
CA ALA A 215 -14.30 -12.26 6.62
C ALA A 215 -15.05 -13.32 5.79
N GLU A 216 -15.02 -14.58 6.21
CA GLU A 216 -15.61 -15.68 5.45
C GLU A 216 -17.14 -15.59 5.36
N ARG A 217 -17.80 -15.21 6.46
CA ARG A 217 -19.26 -15.18 6.53
C ARG A 217 -19.90 -14.13 5.63
N GLU A 218 -19.18 -13.04 5.29
CA GLU A 218 -19.70 -12.03 4.36
C GLU A 218 -19.89 -12.60 2.93
N VAL A 219 -19.02 -13.52 2.52
CA VAL A 219 -19.09 -14.15 1.20
C VAL A 219 -20.27 -15.12 1.11
N ASP A 220 -20.52 -15.87 2.18
CA ASP A 220 -21.61 -16.83 2.25
C ASP A 220 -22.99 -16.14 2.32
N GLN A 221 -23.11 -15.07 3.12
CA GLN A 221 -24.37 -14.32 3.22
C GLN A 221 -24.71 -13.56 1.93
N SER A 222 -23.70 -12.99 1.26
CA SER A 222 -23.91 -12.26 -0.01
C SER A 222 -24.25 -13.18 -1.17
N SER A 223 -23.81 -14.44 -1.13
CA SER A 223 -24.11 -15.46 -2.14
C SER A 223 -25.48 -16.14 -1.92
N GLY A 224 -26.09 -15.96 -0.75
CA GLY A 224 -27.34 -16.59 -0.32
C GLY A 224 -28.64 -16.01 -0.89
N ASN A 225 -28.59 -14.99 -1.76
CA ASN A 225 -29.81 -14.42 -2.37
C ASN A 225 -30.36 -15.25 -3.55
N GLY A 226 -29.83 -16.46 -3.75
CA GLY A 226 -30.41 -17.46 -4.63
C GLY A 226 -31.59 -18.14 -3.94
N LYS A 227 -32.81 -17.70 -4.30
CA LYS A 227 -34.08 -18.43 -4.22
C LYS A 227 -34.01 -19.75 -3.45
N SER A 228 -34.61 -19.76 -2.27
CA SER A 228 -34.99 -20.96 -1.52
C SER A 228 -35.30 -22.13 -2.46
N CYS A 229 -34.46 -23.16 -2.47
CA CYS A 229 -34.84 -24.43 -3.07
C CYS A 229 -36.09 -24.94 -2.34
N PRO A 230 -37.15 -25.37 -3.04
CA PRO A 230 -38.32 -25.95 -2.40
C PRO A 230 -37.88 -27.23 -1.68
N LYS A 231 -38.24 -27.32 -0.40
CA LYS A 231 -38.01 -28.49 0.46
C LYS A 231 -38.66 -29.71 -0.20
N SER A 232 -37.88 -30.60 -0.81
CA SER A 232 -38.35 -31.94 -1.16
C SER A 232 -38.37 -32.80 0.12
N PRO A 233 -39.51 -33.38 0.51
CA PRO A 233 -39.60 -34.25 1.66
C PRO A 233 -39.25 -35.67 1.21
N THR A 234 -37.98 -36.01 1.12
CA THR A 234 -37.60 -37.41 0.96
C THR A 234 -36.23 -37.65 1.55
N GLY A 235 -36.22 -38.44 2.62
CA GLY A 235 -35.03 -38.79 3.37
C GLY A 235 -33.97 -39.41 2.48
N SER A 236 -32.82 -38.77 2.42
CA SER A 236 -31.58 -39.41 2.01
C SER A 236 -30.52 -38.95 2.99
N PHE A 237 -30.12 -39.87 3.86
CA PHE A 237 -28.93 -39.77 4.69
C PHE A 237 -27.72 -39.53 3.78
N ARG A 238 -27.41 -38.27 3.48
CA ARG A 238 -26.08 -37.91 3.00
C ARG A 238 -25.17 -37.90 4.21
N THR A 239 -24.33 -38.92 4.24
CA THR A 239 -23.11 -38.99 5.02
C THR A 239 -22.43 -37.63 5.04
N ILE A 240 -22.37 -37.06 6.25
CA ILE A 240 -21.57 -35.90 6.62
C ILE A 240 -20.11 -36.37 6.57
N ALA A 241 -19.58 -36.54 5.37
CA ALA A 241 -18.16 -36.78 5.17
C ALA A 241 -17.45 -35.45 5.46
N GLY A 242 -16.83 -35.38 6.64
CA GLY A 242 -16.14 -34.23 7.20
C GLY A 242 -15.11 -33.61 6.26
N THR A 243 -15.55 -32.68 5.42
CA THR A 243 -14.77 -31.49 5.10
C THR A 243 -14.74 -30.67 6.38
N GLY A 244 -13.84 -31.05 7.29
CA GLY A 244 -13.58 -30.25 8.48
C GLY A 244 -13.37 -28.81 8.06
N ASN A 245 -13.99 -27.88 8.80
CA ASN A 245 -13.68 -26.46 8.76
C ASN A 245 -12.18 -26.31 9.01
N ARG A 246 -11.36 -26.50 7.97
CA ARG A 246 -10.02 -25.95 7.92
C ARG A 246 -10.27 -24.47 7.79
N MET A 247 -10.32 -23.80 8.95
CA MET A 247 -10.30 -22.35 9.06
C MET A 247 -9.28 -21.89 8.03
N ARG A 248 -9.72 -21.15 7.01
CA ARG A 248 -8.72 -20.57 6.12
C ARG A 248 -8.13 -19.42 6.89
N ASP A 249 -6.85 -19.56 7.20
CA ASP A 249 -6.02 -18.55 7.86
C ASP A 249 -5.74 -17.39 6.89
N GLU A 250 -6.82 -16.80 6.35
CA GLU A 250 -6.81 -15.86 5.25
C GLU A 250 -7.61 -14.61 5.63
N LEU A 251 -6.90 -13.50 5.83
CA LEU A 251 -7.46 -12.21 6.17
C LEU A 251 -7.78 -11.39 4.90
N SER A 252 -9.03 -10.99 4.73
CA SER A 252 -9.41 -10.12 3.61
C SER A 252 -8.90 -8.69 3.81
N TYR A 253 -8.77 -7.92 2.72
CA TYR A 253 -8.42 -6.50 2.79
C TYR A 253 -9.34 -5.71 3.75
N GLN A 254 -10.66 -5.91 3.63
CA GLN A 254 -11.63 -5.18 4.44
C GLN A 254 -11.48 -5.53 5.92
N SER A 255 -11.25 -6.80 6.23
CA SER A 255 -11.03 -7.26 7.60
C SER A 255 -9.71 -6.77 8.18
N PHE A 256 -8.65 -6.66 7.36
CA PHE A 256 -7.40 -6.02 7.78
C PHE A 256 -7.60 -4.53 8.10
N ILE A 257 -8.39 -3.82 7.29
CA ILE A 257 -8.71 -2.41 7.54
C ILE A 257 -9.55 -2.23 8.81
N GLU A 258 -10.51 -3.13 9.06
CA GLU A 258 -11.30 -3.15 10.30
C GLU A 258 -10.41 -3.43 11.52
N LEU A 259 -9.52 -4.42 11.45
CA LEU A 259 -8.50 -4.67 12.46
C LEU A 259 -7.65 -3.42 12.70
N ALA A 260 -7.10 -2.82 11.63
CA ALA A 260 -6.27 -1.63 11.75
C ALA A 260 -7.02 -0.45 12.39
N LYS A 261 -8.33 -0.31 12.13
CA LYS A 261 -9.17 0.70 12.78
C LYS A 261 -9.38 0.38 14.26
N ASP A 262 -9.73 -0.86 14.58
CA ASP A 262 -10.03 -1.28 15.95
C ASP A 262 -8.81 -1.18 16.88
N PHE A 263 -7.62 -1.41 16.32
CA PHE A 263 -6.33 -1.26 17.01
C PHE A 263 -5.70 0.14 16.83
N GLY A 264 -6.46 1.12 16.32
CA GLY A 264 -6.06 2.53 16.26
C GLY A 264 -4.94 2.86 15.27
N LEU A 265 -4.56 1.93 14.41
CA LEU A 265 -3.56 2.14 13.37
C LEU A 265 -4.03 3.18 12.34
N GLY A 266 -5.29 3.14 11.92
CA GLY A 266 -5.84 4.09 10.95
C GLY A 266 -6.22 5.47 11.53
N ALA A 267 -6.25 5.59 12.86
CA ALA A 267 -6.57 6.85 13.55
C ALA A 267 -5.31 7.60 14.04
N SER A 268 -4.13 7.01 13.88
CA SER A 268 -2.87 7.65 14.21
C SER A 268 -2.54 8.71 13.16
N ALA A 269 -2.10 9.89 13.59
CA ALA A 269 -1.61 10.94 12.68
C ALA A 269 -0.42 10.47 11.82
N LEU A 270 0.25 9.38 12.23
CA LEU A 270 1.45 8.85 11.59
C LEU A 270 1.17 7.81 10.50
N LEU A 271 -0.06 7.28 10.42
CA LEU A 271 -0.39 6.22 9.47
C LEU A 271 -1.74 6.50 8.80
N SER A 272 -1.69 6.81 7.51
CA SER A 272 -2.90 7.04 6.71
C SER A 272 -3.54 5.72 6.28
N MET A 273 -4.84 5.76 5.96
CA MET A 273 -5.54 4.63 5.33
C MET A 273 -4.87 4.17 4.03
N GLN A 274 -4.26 5.09 3.29
CA GLN A 274 -3.48 4.77 2.09
C GLN A 274 -2.23 3.97 2.45
N SER A 275 -1.51 4.36 3.50
CA SER A 275 -0.32 3.64 3.98
C SER A 275 -0.65 2.23 4.45
N LEU A 276 -1.80 2.05 5.11
CA LEU A 276 -2.31 0.73 5.48
C LEU A 276 -2.62 -0.13 4.24
N GLY A 277 -3.28 0.45 3.24
CA GLY A 277 -3.56 -0.24 2.00
C GLY A 277 -2.30 -0.65 1.24
N GLU A 278 -1.31 0.25 1.21
CA GLU A 278 0.00 -0.02 0.61
C GLU A 278 0.75 -1.13 1.35
N ALA A 279 0.73 -1.12 2.68
CA ALA A 279 1.33 -2.16 3.51
C ALA A 279 0.68 -3.52 3.25
N PHE A 280 -0.66 -3.59 3.21
CA PHE A 280 -1.37 -4.83 2.92
C PHE A 280 -0.99 -5.39 1.56
N LEU A 281 -1.14 -4.59 0.49
CA LEU A 281 -0.88 -5.06 -0.86
C LEU A 281 0.62 -5.31 -1.13
N ALA A 282 1.52 -4.89 -0.24
CA ALA A 282 2.96 -5.09 -0.38
C ALA A 282 3.42 -6.36 0.32
N SER A 283 2.61 -6.89 1.22
CA SER A 283 2.88 -8.13 1.94
C SER A 283 2.25 -9.35 1.30
N ILE A 284 1.24 -9.19 0.44
CA ILE A 284 0.61 -10.31 -0.26
C ILE A 284 1.37 -10.67 -1.53
N ASP A 285 1.54 -11.96 -1.78
CA ASP A 285 2.02 -12.43 -3.07
C ASP A 285 0.94 -12.28 -4.14
N TYR A 286 1.22 -11.45 -5.14
CA TYR A 286 0.31 -11.28 -6.26
C TYR A 286 0.43 -12.44 -7.25
N HIS A 287 -0.63 -13.22 -7.38
CA HIS A 287 -0.77 -14.20 -8.45
C HIS A 287 -1.57 -13.60 -9.62
N ALA A 288 -0.96 -13.62 -10.82
CA ALA A 288 -1.46 -12.95 -12.02
C ALA A 288 -2.87 -13.35 -12.50
N TYR A 289 -3.46 -14.43 -11.96
CA TYR A 289 -4.66 -15.04 -12.52
C TYR A 289 -5.99 -14.61 -11.85
N HIS A 290 -5.96 -13.66 -10.91
CA HIS A 290 -7.16 -13.28 -10.17
C HIS A 290 -7.49 -11.78 -10.25
N ASP A 291 -8.73 -11.45 -10.66
CA ASP A 291 -9.32 -10.09 -10.66
C ASP A 291 -9.67 -9.61 -9.24
N LYS A 292 -9.47 -10.46 -8.23
CA LYS A 292 -9.71 -10.17 -6.82
C LYS A 292 -8.37 -10.00 -6.11
N VAL A 293 -8.31 -9.04 -5.19
CA VAL A 293 -7.16 -8.88 -4.29
C VAL A 293 -7.02 -10.15 -3.47
N PRO A 294 -5.83 -10.80 -3.47
CA PRO A 294 -5.57 -11.96 -2.63
C PRO A 294 -5.86 -11.66 -1.16
N LYS A 295 -6.25 -12.70 -0.43
CA LYS A 295 -6.32 -12.63 1.02
C LYS A 295 -4.93 -12.86 1.60
N MET A 296 -4.71 -12.33 2.78
CA MET A 296 -3.43 -12.30 3.48
C MET A 296 -3.30 -13.45 4.49
N LEU A 297 -2.20 -14.18 4.46
CA LEU A 297 -1.83 -15.18 5.46
C LEU A 297 -1.28 -14.53 6.74
N TYR A 298 -1.09 -15.32 7.80
CA TYR A 298 -0.58 -14.78 9.06
C TYR A 298 0.84 -14.20 8.93
N GLU A 299 1.70 -14.87 8.17
CA GLU A 299 3.08 -14.44 7.93
C GLU A 299 3.10 -13.08 7.19
N GLU A 300 2.26 -12.94 6.16
CA GLU A 300 2.05 -11.71 5.40
C GLU A 300 1.42 -10.60 6.27
N TYR A 301 0.58 -10.95 7.25
CA TYR A 301 0.06 -10.01 8.26
C TYR A 301 1.17 -9.46 9.15
N ILE A 302 2.09 -10.30 9.61
CA ILE A 302 3.26 -9.86 10.36
C ILE A 302 4.13 -8.93 9.50
N GLU A 303 4.34 -9.25 8.23
CA GLU A 303 5.02 -8.37 7.29
C GLU A 303 4.32 -7.01 7.15
N ALA A 304 2.99 -7.01 7.07
CA ALA A 304 2.20 -5.78 6.96
C ALA A 304 2.35 -4.90 8.21
N LEU A 305 2.38 -5.50 9.41
CA LEU A 305 2.68 -4.78 10.65
C LEU A 305 4.08 -4.17 10.63
N VAL A 306 5.10 -4.93 10.21
CA VAL A 306 6.47 -4.42 10.10
C VAL A 306 6.55 -3.24 9.12
N ARG A 307 5.85 -3.31 7.97
CA ARG A 307 5.74 -2.19 7.02
C ARG A 307 5.08 -0.97 7.65
N CYS A 308 4.00 -1.16 8.42
CA CYS A 308 3.34 -0.07 9.15
C CYS A 308 4.30 0.57 10.16
N ALA A 309 5.05 -0.23 10.91
CA ALA A 309 6.06 0.26 11.85
C ALA A 309 7.14 1.11 11.15
N LEU A 310 7.64 0.67 9.99
CA LEU A 310 8.62 1.43 9.22
C LEU A 310 8.05 2.74 8.67
N THR A 311 6.80 2.74 8.21
CA THR A 311 6.14 3.96 7.72
C THR A 311 5.97 4.98 8.85
N ILE A 312 5.54 4.54 10.03
CA ILE A 312 5.43 5.40 11.22
C ILE A 312 6.82 5.90 11.66
N GLY A 313 7.81 5.01 11.63
CA GLY A 313 9.18 5.31 11.98
C GLY A 313 9.93 6.22 11.02
N ARG A 314 9.28 6.75 9.96
CA ARG A 314 9.82 7.84 9.13
C ARG A 314 9.90 9.16 9.89
N VAL A 315 9.10 9.32 10.95
CA VAL A 315 9.09 10.51 11.83
C VAL A 315 10.00 10.31 13.06
N ALA A 316 10.65 9.16 13.18
CA ALA A 316 11.53 8.86 14.30
C ALA A 316 12.81 9.72 14.27
N HIS A 317 13.39 9.95 15.45
CA HIS A 317 14.74 10.51 15.56
C HIS A 317 15.80 9.57 14.94
N GLU A 318 16.95 10.12 14.56
CA GLU A 318 18.01 9.40 13.83
C GLU A 318 18.57 8.18 14.60
N GLY A 319 18.46 8.17 15.93
CA GLY A 319 18.89 7.07 16.80
C GLY A 319 17.88 5.93 16.97
N ALA A 320 16.66 6.04 16.44
CA ALA A 320 15.62 5.05 16.68
C ALA A 320 15.92 3.73 15.94
N THR A 321 16.02 2.63 16.69
CA THR A 321 16.27 1.31 16.12
C THR A 321 15.05 0.77 15.36
N LEU A 322 15.25 -0.25 14.51
CA LEU A 322 14.13 -0.93 13.84
C LEU A 322 13.16 -1.57 14.86
N ALA A 323 13.71 -2.11 15.95
CA ALA A 323 12.93 -2.64 17.05
C ALA A 323 12.09 -1.55 17.73
N ASP A 324 12.64 -0.34 17.95
CA ASP A 324 11.89 0.78 18.54
C ASP A 324 10.71 1.21 17.68
N LYS A 325 10.86 1.21 16.36
CA LYS A 325 9.76 1.50 15.42
C LYS A 325 8.63 0.48 15.56
N LEU A 326 8.97 -0.80 15.70
CA LEU A 326 7.98 -1.86 15.93
C LEU A 326 7.34 -1.77 17.32
N LYS A 327 8.13 -1.51 18.37
CA LYS A 327 7.61 -1.28 19.74
C LYS A 327 6.66 -0.09 19.77
N HIS A 328 6.93 0.97 19.01
CA HIS A 328 6.03 2.11 18.90
C HIS A 328 4.70 1.74 18.23
N LEU A 329 4.73 0.94 17.15
CA LEU A 329 3.49 0.43 16.55
C LEU A 329 2.67 -0.37 17.57
N LEU A 330 3.33 -1.26 18.33
CA LEU A 330 2.68 -2.05 19.38
C LEU A 330 2.14 -1.15 20.52
N LEU A 331 2.82 -0.04 20.83
CA LEU A 331 2.34 0.97 21.79
C LEU A 331 1.05 1.64 21.31
N ILE A 332 0.96 1.97 20.01
CA ILE A 332 -0.27 2.53 19.41
C ILE A 332 -1.42 1.53 19.56
N MET A 333 -1.17 0.26 19.21
CA MET A 333 -2.15 -0.82 19.35
C MET A 333 -2.61 -0.96 20.81
N TRP A 334 -1.66 -1.02 21.74
CA TRP A 334 -1.92 -1.13 23.18
C TRP A 334 -2.78 0.03 23.71
N LYS A 335 -2.41 1.26 23.36
CA LYS A 335 -3.17 2.47 23.74
C LYS A 335 -4.59 2.41 23.19
N ALA A 336 -4.78 1.95 21.96
CA ALA A 336 -6.11 1.82 21.36
C ALA A 336 -6.97 0.78 22.10
N MET A 337 -6.40 -0.37 22.47
CA MET A 337 -7.11 -1.40 23.23
C MET A 337 -7.47 -0.98 24.66
N THR A 338 -6.65 -0.13 25.27
CA THR A 338 -6.87 0.36 26.63
C THR A 338 -7.91 1.50 26.68
N LYS A 339 -8.26 2.10 25.54
CA LYS A 339 -9.37 3.05 25.48
C LYS A 339 -10.66 2.34 25.86
N ARG A 340 -11.43 2.98 26.73
CA ARG A 340 -12.66 2.42 27.31
C ARG A 340 -13.58 1.91 26.19
N ASN A 341 -13.97 0.65 26.28
CA ASN A 341 -14.92 -0.04 25.39
C ASN A 341 -14.46 -0.33 23.96
N GLN A 342 -13.19 -0.09 23.55
CA GLN A 342 -12.78 -0.36 22.17
C GLN A 342 -12.86 -1.86 21.83
N VAL A 343 -12.31 -2.72 22.69
CA VAL A 343 -12.33 -4.18 22.51
C VAL A 343 -13.76 -4.73 22.59
N ALA A 344 -14.56 -4.21 23.53
CA ALA A 344 -15.96 -4.58 23.66
C ALA A 344 -16.76 -4.19 22.42
N SER A 345 -16.54 -2.99 21.88
CA SER A 345 -17.16 -2.52 20.65
C SER A 345 -16.72 -3.34 19.45
N ALA A 346 -15.43 -3.71 19.34
CA ALA A 346 -14.96 -4.62 18.29
C ALA A 346 -15.68 -5.97 18.38
N VAL A 347 -15.75 -6.57 19.57
CA VAL A 347 -16.50 -7.81 19.78
C VAL A 347 -17.96 -7.63 19.39
N GLU A 348 -18.65 -6.56 19.82
CA GLU A 348 -20.07 -6.31 19.53
C GLU A 348 -20.32 -6.11 18.04
N ASN A 349 -19.51 -5.29 17.36
CA ASN A 349 -19.60 -5.02 15.92
C ASN A 349 -19.42 -6.30 15.10
N HIS A 350 -18.60 -7.23 15.59
CA HIS A 350 -18.27 -8.48 14.91
C HIS A 350 -19.01 -9.71 15.47
N PHE A 351 -19.79 -9.57 16.55
CA PHE A 351 -20.44 -10.70 17.24
C PHE A 351 -21.41 -11.46 16.33
N VAL A 352 -22.08 -10.73 15.42
CA VAL A 352 -22.95 -11.31 14.39
C VAL A 352 -22.16 -12.15 13.37
N ARG A 353 -20.88 -11.82 13.18
CA ARG A 353 -20.01 -12.35 12.11
C ARG A 353 -19.12 -13.50 12.57
N THR A 354 -18.76 -13.58 13.86
CA THR A 354 -17.80 -14.56 14.35
C THR A 354 -18.21 -15.12 15.71
N THR A 355 -18.07 -16.44 15.86
CA THR A 355 -18.25 -17.15 17.15
C THR A 355 -16.96 -17.17 17.98
N TYR A 356 -15.89 -16.55 17.48
CA TYR A 356 -14.53 -16.61 18.02
C TYR A 356 -14.18 -15.39 18.89
N ALA A 357 -15.18 -14.73 19.49
CA ALA A 357 -14.93 -13.60 20.39
C ALA A 357 -13.96 -13.96 21.54
N ALA A 358 -13.95 -15.24 21.97
CA ALA A 358 -12.99 -15.76 22.93
C ALA A 358 -11.52 -15.60 22.46
N ASP A 359 -11.23 -15.85 21.18
CA ASP A 359 -9.87 -15.76 20.62
C ASP A 359 -9.39 -14.31 20.60
N LEU A 360 -10.27 -13.37 20.25
CA LEU A 360 -9.94 -11.94 20.33
C LEU A 360 -9.66 -11.52 21.77
N LEU A 361 -10.54 -11.87 22.70
CA LEU A 361 -10.38 -11.52 24.11
C LEU A 361 -9.10 -12.10 24.70
N GLU A 362 -8.78 -13.36 24.38
CA GLU A 362 -7.56 -14.01 24.84
C GLU A 362 -6.31 -13.39 24.21
N GLY A 363 -6.32 -13.16 22.89
CA GLY A 363 -5.22 -12.50 22.19
C GLY A 363 -4.93 -11.10 22.74
N VAL A 364 -5.96 -10.30 22.95
CA VAL A 364 -5.86 -8.96 23.57
C VAL A 364 -5.36 -9.03 25.01
N ARG A 365 -5.82 -10.01 25.80
CA ARG A 365 -5.36 -10.21 27.18
C ARG A 365 -3.87 -10.53 27.23
N ILE A 366 -3.41 -11.49 26.43
CA ILE A 366 -1.99 -11.85 26.34
C ILE A 366 -1.18 -10.65 25.84
N PHE A 367 -1.66 -9.94 24.82
CA PHE A 367 -1.01 -8.76 24.28
C PHE A 367 -0.79 -7.70 25.36
N ASN A 368 -1.83 -7.36 26.12
CA ASN A 368 -1.77 -6.35 27.16
C ASN A 368 -0.76 -6.70 28.26
N ILE A 369 -0.72 -7.97 28.69
CA ILE A 369 0.25 -8.44 29.68
C ILE A 369 1.67 -8.29 29.13
N ARG A 370 1.95 -8.85 27.94
CA ARG A 370 3.29 -8.86 27.34
C ARG A 370 3.79 -7.46 27.01
N PHE A 371 2.92 -6.59 26.52
CA PHE A 371 3.29 -5.22 26.20
C PHE A 371 3.54 -4.39 27.46
N SER A 372 2.73 -4.56 28.52
CA SER A 372 2.94 -3.86 29.78
C SER A 372 4.28 -4.25 30.42
N GLU A 373 4.62 -5.54 30.42
CA GLU A 373 5.92 -6.05 30.88
C GLU A 373 7.08 -5.45 30.06
N LEU A 374 6.96 -5.45 28.73
CA LEU A 374 7.99 -4.89 27.84
C LEU A 374 8.16 -3.39 28.10
N TRP A 375 7.06 -2.64 28.14
CA TRP A 375 7.10 -1.19 28.29
C TRP A 375 7.61 -0.77 29.67
N ALA A 376 7.28 -1.52 30.72
CA ALA A 376 7.85 -1.32 32.05
C ALA A 376 9.36 -1.60 32.07
N ALA A 377 9.82 -2.67 31.42
CA ALA A 377 11.26 -2.96 31.29
C ALA A 377 12.02 -1.86 30.52
N ASP A 378 11.36 -1.20 29.57
CA ASP A 378 11.90 -0.07 28.81
C ASP A 378 11.68 1.30 29.51
N GLY A 379 11.27 1.31 30.79
CA GLY A 379 11.11 2.52 31.59
C GLY A 379 9.95 3.43 31.15
N HIS A 380 8.92 2.86 30.53
CA HIS A 380 7.76 3.57 29.98
C HIS A 380 8.11 4.65 28.95
N ARG A 381 9.26 4.53 28.27
CA ARG A 381 9.70 5.52 27.28
C ARG A 381 8.77 5.60 26.07
N ASP A 382 8.81 6.74 25.39
CA ASP A 382 8.27 6.88 24.05
C ASP A 382 9.34 6.53 23.01
N TYR A 383 9.12 5.45 22.26
CA TYR A 383 10.12 4.84 21.38
C TYR A 383 10.54 5.70 20.18
N LEU A 384 9.74 6.70 19.77
CA LEU A 384 10.11 7.58 18.66
C LEU A 384 10.71 8.91 19.11
N SER A 385 10.49 9.28 20.36
CA SER A 385 11.12 10.46 20.95
C SER A 385 12.58 10.16 21.23
N PRO A 386 13.50 11.12 21.05
CA PRO A 386 14.87 10.94 21.53
C PRO A 386 14.81 10.60 23.01
N LEU A 387 15.67 9.69 23.45
CA LEU A 387 15.89 9.54 24.88
C LEU A 387 16.20 10.93 25.41
N PRO A 388 15.50 11.40 26.47
CA PRO A 388 15.90 12.65 27.08
C PRO A 388 17.38 12.48 27.39
N ASP A 389 18.22 13.35 26.82
CA ASP A 389 19.62 13.43 27.19
C ASP A 389 19.64 13.33 28.71
N GLU A 390 20.42 12.39 29.27
CA GLU A 390 20.58 12.32 30.72
C GLU A 390 20.79 13.75 31.17
N VAL A 391 19.80 14.33 31.84
CA VAL A 391 19.83 15.75 32.19
C VAL A 391 21.14 15.85 32.94
N PRO A 392 22.14 16.56 32.38
CA PRO A 392 23.47 16.49 32.95
C PRO A 392 23.31 16.86 34.41
N ASP A 393 23.88 16.04 35.30
CA ASP A 393 23.71 16.24 36.73
C ASP A 393 23.89 17.73 37.01
N ALA A 394 23.03 18.32 37.85
CA ALA A 394 23.07 19.77 38.09
C ALA A 394 24.49 20.21 38.48
N PHE A 395 25.24 19.31 39.12
CA PHE A 395 26.66 19.46 39.40
C PHE A 395 27.54 19.53 38.15
N ASP A 396 27.38 18.63 37.18
CA ASP A 396 28.09 18.64 35.89
C ASP A 396 27.77 19.88 35.06
N LEU A 397 26.50 20.33 35.09
CA LEU A 397 26.11 21.60 34.49
C LEU A 397 26.82 22.79 35.16
N VAL A 398 26.88 22.82 36.49
CA VAL A 398 27.60 23.87 37.23
C VAL A 398 29.11 23.81 36.97
N GLN A 399 29.71 22.61 36.88
CA GLN A 399 31.12 22.43 36.52
C GLN A 399 31.43 22.93 35.11
N ARG A 400 30.57 22.60 34.13
CA ARG A 400 30.68 23.10 32.75
C ARG A 400 30.55 24.62 32.68
N LEU A 401 29.61 25.20 33.43
CA LEU A 401 29.45 26.66 33.48
C LEU A 401 30.65 27.35 34.14
N ARG A 402 31.23 26.77 35.20
CA ARG A 402 32.45 27.29 35.85
C ARG A 402 33.66 27.25 34.91
N THR A 403 33.86 26.13 34.21
CA THR A 403 34.97 25.96 33.28
C THR A 403 34.81 26.83 32.03
N ALA A 404 33.59 26.98 31.50
CA ALA A 404 33.29 27.90 30.40
C ALA A 404 33.51 29.37 30.79
N SER A 405 33.12 29.77 32.01
CA SER A 405 33.37 31.12 32.54
C SER A 405 34.87 31.42 32.68
N ALA A 406 35.66 30.44 33.15
CA ALA A 406 37.11 30.59 33.25
C ALA A 406 37.80 30.70 31.87
N ALA A 407 37.27 30.03 30.84
CA ALA A 407 37.81 30.10 29.48
C ALA A 407 37.43 31.40 28.74
N ALA A 408 36.31 32.03 29.08
CA ALA A 408 35.83 33.25 28.43
C ALA A 408 36.54 34.54 28.90
N HIS A 409 37.40 34.46 29.91
CA HIS A 409 38.28 35.56 30.34
C HIS A 409 39.77 35.21 30.13
N PRO A 410 40.26 35.14 28.89
CA PRO A 410 41.69 35.23 28.65
C PRO A 410 42.11 36.64 29.03
N ARG A 411 42.91 36.72 30.09
CA ARG A 411 43.49 37.94 30.69
C ARG A 411 43.80 38.99 29.63
N LEU A 412 43.06 40.11 29.67
CA LEU A 412 43.59 41.40 29.27
C LEU A 412 44.62 41.79 30.32
N TYR A 413 45.88 41.39 30.10
CA TYR A 413 47.06 41.91 30.79
C TYR A 413 48.15 42.15 29.76
#